data_AF-A0A835SCN2-F1
#
_entry.id   AF-A0A835SCN2-F1
#
_cell.length_a   1.000
_cell.length_b   1.000
_cell.length_c   1.000
_cell.angle_alpha   90.00
_cell.angle_beta   90.00
_cell.angle_gamma   90.00
#
_symmetry.space_group_name_H-M   'P 1'
#
loop_
_entity.id
_entity.type
_entity.pdbx_description
1 polymer ?
#
loop_
_entity_poly.entity_id
_entity_poly.type
_entity_poly.pdbx_seq_one_letter_code
_entity_poly.pdbx_strand_id
1 'polypeptide(L)'
;MSAVLGLSYSRWAVEALTIKELDQHMASHANVIAMMYRDKGTCGMDIVIEDDGDDNHLSGAEAVSFVRLAEEFGPGYCNHYWSVALVALFGLGLALRLLALLAMRHETALMRGLQALAERLRLSSAGSGAGNDQLFKP
;
A
#
# COMPACT_ATOMS: atom_id res chain seq x y z
N MET A 1 -1.42 7.67 -14.36
CA MET A 1 -1.68 8.14 -12.98
C MET A 1 -2.53 7.19 -12.15
N SER A 2 -3.30 6.27 -12.74
CA SER A 2 -4.23 5.37 -12.02
C SER A 2 -3.59 4.23 -11.22
N ALA A 3 -2.39 3.78 -11.55
CA ALA A 3 -1.73 2.65 -10.86
C ALA A 3 -1.33 2.98 -9.40
N VAL A 4 -1.03 4.25 -9.10
CA VAL A 4 -0.65 4.69 -7.74
C VAL A 4 -1.84 4.66 -6.79
N LEU A 5 -3.06 4.84 -7.30
CA LEU A 5 -4.30 4.78 -6.52
C LEU A 5 -4.73 3.34 -6.23
N GLY A 6 -4.44 2.40 -7.14
CA GLY A 6 -4.70 0.96 -6.92
C GLY A 6 -3.81 0.31 -5.85
N LEU A 7 -2.66 0.91 -5.55
CA LEU A 7 -1.71 0.45 -4.52
C LEU A 7 -1.88 1.17 -3.17
N SER A 8 -2.93 1.97 -2.99
CA SER A 8 -3.15 2.68 -1.74
C SER A 8 -3.45 1.70 -0.60
N TYR A 9 -2.60 1.71 0.44
CA TYR A 9 -2.82 0.94 1.67
C TYR A 9 -4.22 1.20 2.25
N SER A 10 -4.69 2.45 2.21
CA SER A 10 -6.01 2.83 2.71
C SER A 10 -7.16 2.15 1.94
N ARG A 11 -7.00 1.92 0.63
CA ARG A 11 -8.01 1.21 -0.17
C ARG A 11 -8.13 -0.23 0.30
N TRP A 12 -7.01 -0.96 0.33
CA TRP A 12 -7.00 -2.37 0.75
C TRP A 12 -7.43 -2.55 2.21
N ALA A 13 -7.12 -1.60 3.09
CA ALA A 13 -7.53 -1.62 4.48
C ALA A 13 -9.04 -1.42 4.65
N VAL A 14 -9.61 -0.44 3.94
CA VAL A 14 -11.06 -0.20 3.94
C VAL A 14 -11.79 -1.40 3.33
N GLU A 15 -11.29 -1.96 2.23
CA GLU A 15 -11.89 -3.13 1.59
C GLU A 15 -11.89 -4.36 2.52
N ALA A 16 -10.76 -4.69 3.13
CA ALA A 16 -10.67 -5.82 4.07
C ALA A 16 -11.57 -5.64 5.31
N LEU A 17 -11.66 -4.42 5.85
CA LEU A 17 -12.52 -4.11 6.99
C LEU A 17 -14.00 -4.21 6.61
N THR A 18 -14.36 -3.62 5.47
CA THR A 18 -15.73 -3.60 4.95
C THR A 18 -16.22 -5.02 4.67
N ILE A 19 -15.38 -5.87 4.05
CA ILE A 19 -15.73 -7.28 3.84
C ILE A 19 -16.00 -7.99 5.16
N LYS A 20 -15.10 -7.87 6.13
CA LYS A 20 -15.22 -8.57 7.41
C LYS A 20 -16.41 -8.11 8.25
N GLU A 21 -16.69 -6.81 8.27
CA GLU A 21 -17.79 -6.23 9.06
C GLU A 21 -19.15 -6.60 8.46
N LEU A 22 -19.30 -6.44 7.15
CA LEU A 22 -20.59 -6.65 6.47
C LEU A 22 -20.91 -8.14 6.27
N ASP A 23 -19.91 -9.03 6.28
CA ASP A 23 -20.12 -10.49 6.28
C ASP A 23 -20.97 -10.95 7.48
N GLN A 24 -20.82 -10.31 8.64
CA GLN A 24 -21.64 -10.60 9.82
C GLN A 24 -23.12 -10.22 9.64
N HIS A 25 -23.38 -9.24 8.78
CA HIS A 25 -24.72 -8.72 8.53
C HIS A 25 -25.35 -9.24 7.22
N MET A 26 -24.61 -10.02 6.44
CA MET A 26 -25.08 -10.61 5.17
C MET A 26 -26.38 -11.40 5.33
N ALA A 27 -26.53 -12.19 6.39
CA ALA A 27 -27.72 -13.00 6.61
C ALA A 27 -29.02 -12.18 6.74
N SER A 28 -28.94 -10.89 7.11
CA SER A 28 -30.12 -10.03 7.31
C SER A 28 -30.25 -8.91 6.29
N HIS A 29 -29.13 -8.48 5.67
CA HIS A 29 -29.10 -7.30 4.79
C HIS A 29 -28.39 -7.56 3.45
N ALA A 30 -28.28 -8.81 3.00
CA ALA A 30 -27.58 -9.21 1.77
C ALA A 30 -27.85 -8.29 0.56
N ASN A 31 -29.11 -7.90 0.33
CA ASN A 31 -29.51 -7.06 -0.80
C ASN A 31 -28.87 -5.64 -0.74
N VAL A 32 -28.92 -5.00 0.44
CA VAL A 32 -28.33 -3.66 0.64
C VAL A 32 -26.80 -3.73 0.54
N ILE A 33 -26.20 -4.80 1.07
CA ILE A 33 -24.76 -5.02 1.06
C ILE A 33 -24.26 -5.24 -0.37
N ALA A 34 -24.99 -6.00 -1.19
CA ALA A 34 -24.66 -6.22 -2.60
C ALA A 34 -24.66 -4.90 -3.39
N MET A 35 -25.64 -4.02 -3.18
CA MET A 35 -25.65 -2.70 -3.82
C MET A 35 -24.47 -1.82 -3.38
N MET A 36 -24.13 -1.83 -2.09
CA MET A 36 -22.96 -1.10 -1.58
C MET A 36 -21.65 -1.61 -2.20
N TYR A 37 -21.50 -2.92 -2.34
CA TYR A 37 -20.28 -3.50 -2.91
C TYR A 37 -20.15 -3.20 -4.40
N ARG A 38 -21.26 -3.19 -5.15
CA ARG A 38 -21.28 -2.72 -6.54
C ARG A 38 -20.80 -1.27 -6.67
N ASP A 39 -21.41 -0.34 -5.92
CA ASP A 39 -21.07 1.08 -5.99
C ASP A 39 -19.59 1.37 -5.69
N LYS A 40 -18.98 0.57 -4.81
CA LYS A 40 -17.57 0.72 -4.43
C LYS A 40 -16.61 -0.15 -5.24
N GLY A 41 -17.09 -1.04 -6.10
CA GLY A 41 -16.27 -2.07 -6.75
C GLY A 41 -15.54 -2.95 -5.74
N THR A 42 -16.17 -3.24 -4.60
CA THR A 42 -15.61 -4.13 -3.58
C THR A 42 -15.74 -5.57 -4.07
N CYS A 43 -14.73 -6.41 -3.84
CA CYS A 43 -14.82 -7.84 -4.16
C CYS A 43 -15.04 -8.13 -5.66
N GLY A 44 -14.62 -7.22 -6.54
CA GLY A 44 -14.79 -7.34 -7.99
C GLY A 44 -16.24 -7.28 -8.46
N MET A 45 -17.16 -6.78 -7.64
CA MET A 45 -18.57 -6.65 -8.01
C MET A 45 -18.85 -5.61 -9.09
N ASP A 46 -17.89 -4.72 -9.35
CA ASP A 46 -17.87 -3.85 -10.52
C ASP A 46 -17.72 -4.63 -11.84
N ILE A 47 -17.12 -5.82 -11.80
CA ILE A 47 -16.91 -6.69 -12.98
C ILE A 47 -18.00 -7.77 -13.06
N VAL A 48 -18.50 -8.24 -11.92
CA VAL A 48 -19.52 -9.31 -11.86
C VAL A 48 -20.90 -8.81 -12.26
N ILE A 49 -21.20 -7.53 -12.02
CA ILE A 49 -22.46 -6.92 -12.45
C ILE A 49 -22.13 -6.06 -13.66
N GLU A 50 -22.36 -6.64 -14.84
CA GLU A 50 -22.11 -6.03 -16.14
C GLU A 50 -22.85 -4.69 -16.24
N ASP A 51 -22.09 -3.61 -16.28
CA ASP A 51 -22.56 -2.24 -16.51
C ASP A 51 -22.68 -2.05 -18.04
N ASP A 52 -23.91 -1.97 -18.54
CA ASP A 52 -24.18 -1.74 -19.97
C ASP A 52 -24.04 -0.27 -20.39
N GLY A 53 -23.65 0.61 -19.45
CA GLY A 53 -23.33 2.01 -19.70
C GLY A 53 -24.56 2.91 -19.91
N ASP A 54 -25.77 2.46 -19.56
CA ASP A 54 -26.97 3.30 -19.54
C ASP A 54 -27.18 3.95 -18.15
N ASP A 55 -26.51 5.09 -17.94
CA ASP A 55 -26.56 5.87 -16.70
C ASP A 55 -27.97 6.39 -16.30
N ASN A 56 -28.98 6.26 -17.19
CA ASN A 56 -30.29 6.86 -16.97
C ASN A 56 -31.33 5.89 -16.41
N HIS A 57 -31.17 4.57 -16.60
CA HIS A 57 -32.14 3.57 -16.13
C HIS A 57 -31.46 2.24 -15.81
N LEU A 58 -31.80 1.64 -14.65
CA LEU A 58 -31.50 0.24 -14.34
C LEU A 58 -32.02 -0.64 -15.48
N SER A 59 -31.11 -1.09 -16.34
CA SER A 59 -31.43 -1.98 -17.46
C SER A 59 -31.97 -3.29 -16.92
N GLY A 60 -32.99 -3.86 -17.57
CA GLY A 60 -33.58 -5.13 -17.14
C GLY A 60 -32.55 -6.28 -17.04
N ALA A 61 -31.44 -6.17 -17.79
CA ALA A 61 -30.31 -7.09 -17.71
C ALA A 61 -29.51 -6.95 -16.40
N GLU A 62 -29.27 -5.72 -15.92
CA GLU A 62 -28.64 -5.46 -14.62
C GLU A 62 -29.51 -5.93 -13.46
N ALA A 63 -30.83 -5.75 -13.57
CA ALA A 63 -31.75 -6.20 -12.54
C ALA A 63 -31.78 -7.75 -12.43
N VAL A 64 -31.71 -8.46 -13.55
CA VAL A 64 -31.69 -9.93 -13.57
C VAL A 64 -30.35 -10.49 -13.11
N SER A 65 -29.23 -9.86 -13.46
CA SER A 65 -27.90 -10.25 -12.94
C SER A 65 -27.81 -10.01 -11.43
N PHE A 66 -28.42 -8.93 -10.93
CA PHE A 66 -28.50 -8.65 -9.50
C PHE A 66 -29.36 -9.66 -8.74
N VAL A 67 -30.49 -10.09 -9.29
CA VAL A 67 -31.34 -11.13 -8.68
C VAL A 67 -30.61 -12.47 -8.61
N ARG A 68 -29.88 -12.83 -9.65
CA ARG A 68 -29.08 -14.06 -9.69
C ARG A 68 -27.91 -14.02 -8.71
N LEU A 69 -27.25 -12.86 -8.61
CA LEU A 69 -26.21 -12.61 -7.63
C LEU A 69 -26.78 -12.68 -6.21
N ALA A 70 -27.98 -12.16 -5.96
CA ALA A 70 -28.62 -12.19 -4.64
C ALA A 70 -28.94 -13.61 -4.15
N GLU A 71 -29.08 -14.59 -5.04
CA GLU A 71 -29.25 -16.02 -4.65
C GLU A 71 -27.94 -16.66 -4.18
N GLU A 72 -26.80 -16.26 -4.75
CA GLU A 72 -25.47 -16.79 -4.38
C GLU A 72 -24.72 -15.90 -3.37
N PHE A 73 -25.17 -14.66 -3.18
CA PHE A 73 -24.54 -13.68 -2.28
C PHE A 73 -24.91 -13.97 -0.83
N GLY A 74 -24.04 -14.75 -0.19
CA GLY A 74 -24.17 -15.12 1.22
C GLY A 74 -22.84 -15.00 1.99
N PRO A 75 -22.86 -15.39 3.27
CA PRO A 75 -21.69 -15.33 4.14
C PRO A 75 -20.50 -16.06 3.51
N GLY A 76 -19.35 -15.41 3.47
CA GLY A 76 -18.11 -15.94 2.91
C GLY A 76 -17.95 -15.79 1.39
N TYR A 77 -18.89 -15.16 0.68
CA TYR A 77 -18.77 -14.93 -0.77
C TYR A 77 -17.47 -14.18 -1.13
N CYS A 78 -17.07 -13.20 -0.30
CA CYS A 78 -15.89 -12.36 -0.53
C CYS A 78 -14.62 -12.83 0.17
N ASN A 79 -14.55 -14.07 0.65
CA ASN A 79 -13.38 -14.56 1.42
C ASN A 79 -12.08 -14.54 0.60
N HIS A 80 -12.16 -14.85 -0.69
CA HIS A 80 -11.00 -14.80 -1.58
C HIS A 80 -10.44 -13.37 -1.67
N TYR A 81 -11.30 -12.38 -1.92
CA TYR A 81 -10.92 -10.97 -2.00
C TYR A 81 -10.41 -10.42 -0.67
N TRP A 82 -11.01 -10.84 0.45
CA TRP A 82 -10.51 -10.52 1.78
C TRP A 82 -9.07 -11.02 2.00
N SER A 83 -8.79 -12.27 1.61
CA SER A 83 -7.45 -12.84 1.72
C SER A 83 -6.42 -12.10 0.84
N VAL A 84 -6.80 -11.72 -0.38
CA VAL A 84 -5.96 -10.93 -1.29
C VAL A 84 -5.67 -9.55 -0.71
N ALA A 85 -6.68 -8.87 -0.15
CA ALA A 85 -6.51 -7.58 0.48
C ALA A 85 -5.53 -7.65 1.67
N LEU A 86 -5.59 -8.68 2.50
CA LEU A 86 -4.64 -8.90 3.58
C LEU A 86 -3.21 -9.14 3.08
N VAL A 87 -3.04 -9.94 2.02
CA VAL A 87 -1.73 -10.16 1.40
C VAL A 87 -1.17 -8.86 0.83
N ALA A 88 -2.00 -8.04 0.18
CA ALA A 88 -1.59 -6.73 -0.33
C ALA A 88 -1.15 -5.78 0.80
N LEU A 89 -1.91 -5.71 1.90
CA LEU A 89 -1.55 -4.92 3.08
C LEU A 89 -0.24 -5.39 3.70
N PHE A 90 -0.05 -6.70 3.82
CA PHE A 90 1.20 -7.27 4.33
C PHE A 90 2.38 -6.92 3.42
N GLY A 91 2.23 -7.06 2.10
CA GLY A 91 3.24 -6.71 1.11
C GLY A 91 3.63 -5.23 1.16
N LEU A 92 2.65 -4.33 1.21
CA LEU A 92 2.88 -2.89 1.33
C LEU A 92 3.58 -2.52 2.65
N GLY A 93 3.13 -3.10 3.77
CA GLY A 93 3.76 -2.90 5.08
C GLY A 93 5.22 -3.38 5.12
N LEU A 94 5.51 -4.53 4.49
CA LEU A 94 6.85 -5.08 4.41
C LEU A 94 7.75 -4.21 3.51
N ALA A 95 7.23 -3.75 2.37
CA ALA A 95 7.95 -2.84 1.48
C ALA A 95 8.34 -1.53 2.17
N LEU A 96 7.42 -0.93 2.94
CA LEU A 96 7.70 0.26 3.75
C LEU A 96 8.79 0.02 4.80
N ARG A 97 8.76 -1.14 5.47
CA ARG A 97 9.80 -1.52 6.44
C ARG A 97 11.16 -1.71 5.77
N LEU A 98 11.21 -2.32 4.59
CA LEU A 98 12.46 -2.48 3.82
C LEU A 98 13.01 -1.12 3.38
N LEU A 99 12.15 -0.22 2.91
CA LEU A 99 12.56 1.15 2.57
C LEU A 99 13.12 1.90 3.79
N ALA A 100 12.50 1.76 4.97
CA ALA A 100 13.02 2.35 6.20
C ALA A 100 14.39 1.78 6.59
N LEU A 101 14.59 0.46 6.46
CA LEU A 101 15.89 -0.17 6.71
C LEU A 101 16.96 0.31 5.73
N LEU A 102 16.61 0.47 4.46
CA LEU A 102 17.53 1.01 3.44
C LEU A 102 17.90 2.46 3.71
N ALA A 103 16.95 3.30 4.13
CA ALA A 103 17.20 4.68 4.50
C ALA A 103 18.19 4.77 5.68
N MET A 104 17.95 4.02 6.76
CA MET A 104 18.87 3.97 7.91
C MET A 104 20.25 3.43 7.53
N ARG A 105 20.33 2.45 6.61
CA ARG A 105 21.62 1.92 6.15
C ARG A 105 22.43 2.95 5.35
N HIS A 106 21.75 3.79 4.58
CA HIS A 106 22.40 4.89 3.85
C HIS A 106 22.93 5.97 4.80
N GLU A 107 22.13 6.39 5.78
CA GLU A 107 22.55 7.39 6.76
C GLU A 107 23.76 6.91 7.59
N THR A 108 23.74 5.65 8.03
CA THR A 108 24.87 5.06 8.78
C THR A 108 26.13 4.91 7.93
N ALA A 109 26.00 4.57 6.64
CA ALA A 109 27.13 4.52 5.71
C ALA A 109 27.72 5.92 5.46
N LEU A 110 26.87 6.93 5.30
CA LEU A 110 27.24 8.32 5.05
C LEU A 110 27.97 8.92 6.28
N MET A 111 27.46 8.67 7.49
CA MET A 111 28.10 9.09 8.74
C MET A 111 29.49 8.46 8.94
N ARG A 112 29.65 7.17 8.63
CA ARG A 112 30.96 6.50 8.70
C ARG A 112 31.95 7.07 7.68
N GLY A 113 31.48 7.38 6.47
CA GLY A 113 32.31 8.00 5.43
C GLY A 113 32.80 9.40 5.83
N LEU A 114 31.92 10.21 6.43
CA LEU A 114 32.26 11.54 6.95
C LEU A 114 33.27 11.46 8.10
N GLN A 115 33.14 10.50 9.01
CA GLN A 115 34.10 10.29 10.10
C GLN A 115 35.49 9.90 9.57
N ALA A 116 35.56 8.99 8.60
CA ALA A 116 36.82 8.60 7.98
C ALA A 116 37.50 9.76 7.23
N LEU A 117 36.72 10.64 6.60
CA LEU A 117 37.22 11.86 5.97
C LEU A 117 37.72 12.88 7.00
N ALA A 118 36.99 13.09 8.08
CA ALA A 118 37.37 13.98 9.16
C ALA A 118 38.69 13.54 9.83
N GLU A 119 38.87 12.23 10.02
CA GLU A 119 40.10 11.65 10.58
C GLU A 119 41.29 11.83 9.63
N ARG A 120 41.10 11.64 8.33
CA ARG A 120 42.13 11.94 7.30
C ARG A 120 42.51 13.42 7.26
N LEU A 121 41.54 14.33 7.35
CA LEU A 121 41.80 15.77 7.39
C LEU A 121 42.56 16.18 8.65
N ARG A 122 42.23 15.60 9.81
CA ARG A 122 43.00 15.79 11.05
C ARG A 122 44.45 15.34 10.88
N LEU A 123 44.68 14.12 10.38
CA LEU A 123 46.04 13.60 10.17
C LEU A 123 46.83 14.45 9.15
N SER A 124 46.17 14.93 8.08
CA SER A 124 46.79 15.83 7.10
C SER A 124 47.16 17.19 7.70
N SER A 125 46.32 17.75 8.58
CA SER A 125 46.63 19.02 9.27
C SER A 125 47.76 18.87 10.29
N ALA A 126 47.84 17.73 10.98
CA ALA A 126 48.91 17.43 11.93
C ALA A 126 50.27 17.23 11.23
N GLY A 127 50.27 16.61 10.04
CA GLY A 127 51.48 16.46 9.22
C GLY A 127 51.98 17.77 8.60
N SER A 128 51.08 18.70 8.26
CA SER A 128 51.45 20.01 7.70
C SER A 128 52.07 20.97 8.73
N GLY A 129 51.86 20.75 10.03
CA GLY A 129 52.44 21.56 11.10
C GLY A 129 53.91 21.24 11.41
N ALA A 130 54.39 20.03 11.08
CA ALA A 130 55.76 19.59 11.39
C ALA A 130 56.81 20.04 10.35
N GLY A 131 56.38 20.59 9.21
CA GLY A 131 57.28 20.96 8.11
C GLY A 131 57.78 22.42 8.12
N ASN A 132 57.23 23.28 8.99
CA ASN A 132 57.51 24.73 8.96
C ASN A 132 58.51 25.22 10.02
N ASP A 133 58.99 24.34 10.91
CA ASP A 133 59.93 24.70 11.99
C ASP A 133 61.42 24.55 11.62
N GLN A 134 61.76 24.17 10.38
CA GLN A 134 63.16 24.07 9.94
C GLN A 134 63.66 25.24 9.07
N LEU A 135 62.85 26.28 8.84
CA LEU A 135 63.22 27.42 8.00
C LEU A 135 63.42 28.74 8.78
N PHE A 136 63.84 28.66 10.04
CA PHE A 136 64.34 29.81 10.79
C PHE A 136 65.43 29.35 11.75
N LYS A 137 66.66 29.26 11.26
CA LYS A 137 67.85 29.26 12.13
C LYS A 137 68.75 30.40 11.65
N PRO A 138 69.11 31.33 12.54
CA PRO A 138 69.85 32.55 12.20
C PRO A 138 71.25 32.27 11.64
#